data_AF-A0A3D3IB69-F1
#
_entry.id   AF-A0A3D3IB69-F1
#
_cell.length_a   1.000
_cell.length_b   1.000
_cell.length_c   1.000
_cell.angle_alpha   90.00
_cell.angle_beta   90.00
_cell.angle_gamma   90.00
#
_symmetry.space_group_name_H-M   'P 1'
#
loop_
_entity.id
_entity.type
_entity.pdbx_description
1 polymer ?
#
loop_
_entity_poly.entity_id
_entity_poly.type
_entity_poly.pdbx_seq_one_letter_code
_entity_poly.pdbx_strand_id
1 'polypeptide(L)'
;QLENQKIKKENWKFLRLRPANFPTIRIAQFSALFYKNKNFFSKLIESNANVHDLFDVSTSDYWHNHYRFGRKTVRSISGMGKDSINNLIINTVAPLMVAYGKAQDDPEKVERAVELLQSIKPEKNKITKTWDNIGFSVKNAFDSQALIELNNNYCLKRKCLACNVGIDILKPSRA
;
A
#
# COMPACT_ATOMS: atom_id res chain seq x y z
N GLN A 1 -19.61 -23.63 2.85
CA GLN A 1 -18.54 -23.93 3.84
C GLN A 1 -18.41 -22.90 4.97
N LEU A 2 -18.80 -21.63 4.81
CA LEU A 2 -18.66 -20.59 5.86
C LEU A 2 -19.92 -20.32 6.71
N GLU A 3 -21.10 -20.87 6.39
CA GLU A 3 -22.38 -20.52 7.04
C GLU A 3 -22.38 -20.69 8.57
N ASN A 4 -21.61 -21.64 9.10
CA ASN A 4 -21.54 -21.93 10.54
C ASN A 4 -20.27 -21.40 11.21
N GLN A 5 -19.41 -20.68 10.49
CA GLN A 5 -18.17 -20.13 11.03
C GLN A 5 -18.33 -18.64 11.32
N LYS A 6 -18.58 -18.31 12.59
CA LYS A 6 -18.67 -16.92 13.06
C LYS A 6 -17.35 -16.48 13.68
N ILE A 7 -16.89 -15.29 13.33
CA ILE A 7 -15.76 -14.65 14.02
C ILE A 7 -16.21 -14.27 15.43
N LYS A 8 -15.61 -14.87 16.45
CA LYS A 8 -15.87 -14.52 17.85
C LYS A 8 -15.53 -13.06 18.13
N LYS A 9 -16.23 -12.42 19.08
CA LYS A 9 -16.12 -10.98 19.36
C LYS A 9 -14.69 -10.58 19.73
N GLU A 10 -14.01 -11.42 20.50
CA GLU A 10 -12.62 -11.26 20.96
C GLU A 10 -11.59 -11.24 19.81
N ASN A 11 -11.93 -11.83 18.65
CA ASN A 11 -11.06 -11.82 17.48
C ASN A 11 -11.10 -10.48 16.73
N TRP A 12 -12.08 -9.62 17.01
CA TRP A 12 -12.15 -8.29 16.44
C TRP A 12 -11.18 -7.34 17.15
N LYS A 13 -10.05 -7.08 16.49
CA LYS A 13 -9.00 -6.20 17.01
C LYS A 13 -9.30 -4.74 16.69
N PHE A 14 -9.77 -3.98 17.68
CA PHE A 14 -10.01 -2.54 17.57
C PHE A 14 -8.98 -1.67 18.29
N LEU A 15 -8.20 -2.26 19.22
CA LEU A 15 -7.26 -1.51 20.05
C LEU A 15 -6.11 -0.92 19.21
N ARG A 16 -5.68 0.31 19.54
CA ARG A 16 -4.63 1.09 18.84
C ARG A 16 -4.96 1.48 17.38
N LEU A 17 -6.21 1.33 16.95
CA LEU A 17 -6.67 1.79 15.65
C LEU A 17 -7.45 3.11 15.76
N ARG A 18 -7.34 3.95 14.74
CA ARG A 18 -8.29 5.06 14.54
C ARG A 18 -9.63 4.49 14.05
N PRO A 19 -10.78 5.09 14.38
CA PRO A 19 -12.09 4.56 14.01
C PRO A 19 -12.26 4.24 12.51
N ALA A 20 -11.74 5.09 11.62
CA ALA A 20 -11.76 4.86 10.17
C ALA A 20 -10.97 3.61 9.70
N ASN A 21 -10.08 3.09 10.56
CA ASN A 21 -9.28 1.89 10.29
C ASN A 21 -9.85 0.64 10.99
N PHE A 22 -11.01 0.73 11.64
CA PHE A 22 -11.60 -0.43 12.31
C PHE A 22 -11.92 -1.56 11.31
N PRO A 23 -11.76 -2.84 11.70
CA PRO A 23 -11.98 -3.96 10.80
C PRO A 23 -13.39 -3.99 10.19
N THR A 24 -14.39 -3.55 10.93
CA THR A 24 -15.78 -3.39 10.47
C THR A 24 -15.89 -2.44 9.27
N ILE A 25 -15.22 -1.29 9.34
CA ILE A 25 -15.18 -0.32 8.23
C ILE A 25 -14.35 -0.85 7.06
N ARG A 26 -13.20 -1.49 7.34
CA ARG A 26 -12.36 -2.05 6.28
C ARG A 26 -13.07 -3.17 5.51
N ILE A 27 -13.83 -4.03 6.19
CA ILE A 27 -14.66 -5.04 5.55
C ILE A 27 -15.78 -4.39 4.74
N ALA A 28 -16.46 -3.36 5.27
CA ALA A 28 -17.48 -2.64 4.53
C ALA A 28 -16.94 -1.99 3.24
N GLN A 29 -15.79 -1.33 3.32
CA GLN A 29 -15.09 -0.75 2.18
C GLN A 29 -14.68 -1.82 1.16
N PHE A 30 -14.16 -2.95 1.64
CA PHE A 30 -13.79 -4.08 0.79
C PHE A 30 -15.02 -4.65 0.05
N SER A 31 -16.13 -4.87 0.76
CA SER A 31 -17.37 -5.32 0.13
C SER A 31 -17.87 -4.34 -0.93
N ALA A 32 -17.83 -3.03 -0.64
CA ALA A 32 -18.22 -1.99 -1.60
C ALA A 32 -17.31 -1.98 -2.85
N LEU A 33 -16.01 -2.23 -2.67
CA LEU A 33 -15.02 -2.30 -3.74
C LEU A 33 -15.37 -3.39 -4.76
N PHE A 34 -15.64 -4.61 -4.29
CA PHE A 34 -16.01 -5.74 -5.14
C PHE A 34 -17.42 -5.62 -5.72
N TYR A 35 -18.34 -5.02 -4.97
CA TYR A 35 -19.70 -4.77 -5.45
C TYR A 35 -19.71 -3.78 -6.64
N LYS A 36 -18.99 -2.65 -6.52
CA LYS A 36 -18.89 -1.65 -7.60
C LYS A 36 -18.08 -2.17 -8.79
N ASN A 37 -16.96 -2.83 -8.53
CA ASN A 37 -16.01 -3.23 -9.55
C ASN A 37 -16.13 -4.72 -9.89
N LYS A 38 -17.05 -5.06 -10.80
CA LYS A 38 -17.00 -6.37 -11.48
C LYS A 38 -15.65 -6.56 -12.15
N ASN A 39 -15.11 -7.77 -12.09
CA ASN A 39 -13.80 -8.15 -12.62
C ASN A 39 -12.66 -7.26 -12.10
N PHE A 40 -12.68 -6.95 -10.79
CA PHE A 40 -11.71 -6.06 -10.14
C PHE A 40 -10.25 -6.45 -10.42
N PHE A 41 -9.94 -7.75 -10.41
CA PHE A 41 -8.60 -8.23 -10.68
C PHE A 41 -8.10 -7.87 -12.09
N SER A 42 -8.87 -8.22 -13.14
CA SER A 42 -8.51 -7.86 -14.52
C SER A 42 -8.36 -6.35 -14.67
N LYS A 43 -9.27 -5.56 -14.06
CA LYS A 43 -9.15 -4.10 -14.04
C LYS A 43 -7.87 -3.62 -13.37
N LEU A 44 -7.45 -4.21 -12.25
CA LEU A 44 -6.19 -3.81 -11.59
C LEU A 44 -4.97 -4.06 -12.47
N ILE A 45 -4.96 -5.17 -13.22
CA ILE A 45 -3.80 -5.61 -14.00
C ILE A 45 -3.75 -4.96 -15.38
N GLU A 46 -4.90 -4.75 -16.03
CA GLU A 46 -5.00 -4.34 -17.44
C GLU A 46 -5.36 -2.86 -17.62
N SER A 47 -5.92 -2.19 -16.59
CA SER A 47 -6.48 -0.85 -16.76
C SER A 47 -5.41 0.20 -17.01
N ASN A 48 -5.42 0.82 -18.19
CA ASN A 48 -4.73 2.09 -18.52
C ASN A 48 -5.24 3.30 -17.71
N ALA A 49 -6.40 3.18 -17.05
CA ALA A 49 -6.96 4.23 -16.22
C ALA A 49 -6.24 4.34 -14.86
N ASN A 50 -6.43 5.50 -14.22
CA ASN A 50 -5.86 5.78 -12.91
C ASN A 50 -6.34 4.75 -11.87
N VAL A 51 -5.41 3.95 -11.33
CA VAL A 51 -5.70 2.90 -10.35
C VAL A 51 -6.43 3.46 -9.12
N HIS A 52 -6.22 4.73 -8.77
CA HIS A 52 -6.95 5.38 -7.67
C HIS A 52 -8.47 5.38 -7.85
N ASP A 53 -8.96 5.50 -9.08
CA ASP A 53 -10.40 5.57 -9.38
C ASP A 53 -11.10 4.24 -9.08
N LEU A 54 -10.37 3.12 -9.18
CA LEU A 54 -10.89 1.81 -8.83
C LEU A 54 -11.19 1.70 -7.33
N PHE A 55 -10.50 2.48 -6.50
CA PHE A 55 -10.69 2.54 -5.04
C PHE A 55 -11.64 3.64 -4.58
N ASP A 56 -12.13 4.49 -5.49
CA ASP A 56 -13.15 5.49 -5.19
C ASP A 56 -14.52 4.82 -5.01
N VAL A 57 -14.76 4.30 -3.81
CA VAL A 57 -15.99 3.60 -3.46
C VAL A 57 -16.61 4.17 -2.18
N SER A 58 -17.93 4.29 -2.20
CA SER A 58 -18.73 4.63 -1.02
C SER A 58 -19.34 3.36 -0.44
N THR A 59 -19.29 3.25 0.88
CA THR A 59 -20.01 2.21 1.61
C THR A 59 -21.51 2.54 1.65
N SER A 60 -22.36 1.57 1.99
CA SER A 60 -23.79 1.82 2.23
C SER A 60 -24.03 2.86 3.32
N ASP A 61 -25.18 3.54 3.29
CA ASP A 61 -25.58 4.58 4.26
C ASP A 61 -25.40 4.17 5.74
N TYR A 62 -25.66 2.89 6.04
CA TYR A 62 -25.43 2.34 7.39
C TYR A 62 -23.99 2.58 7.88
N TRP A 63 -22.99 2.41 7.02
CA TRP A 63 -21.59 2.55 7.37
C TRP A 63 -21.11 3.99 7.36
N HIS A 64 -21.92 4.97 6.92
CA HIS A 64 -21.58 6.38 7.06
C HIS A 64 -21.68 6.87 8.49
N ASN A 65 -22.44 6.19 9.36
CA ASN A 65 -22.63 6.59 10.75
C ASN A 65 -22.41 5.45 11.76
N HIS A 66 -21.72 4.37 11.39
CA HIS A 66 -21.44 3.25 12.28
C HIS A 66 -19.98 2.77 12.17
N TYR A 67 -19.11 3.15 13.10
CA TYR A 67 -17.77 2.52 13.17
C TYR A 67 -17.83 1.06 13.61
N ARG A 68 -18.89 0.65 14.30
CA ARG A 68 -19.14 -0.71 14.79
C ARG A 68 -20.60 -1.05 14.58
N PHE A 69 -20.90 -2.35 14.50
CA PHE A 69 -22.27 -2.82 14.39
C PHE A 69 -23.15 -2.27 15.53
N GLY A 70 -24.32 -1.73 15.18
CA GLY A 70 -25.36 -1.24 16.09
C GLY A 70 -25.01 0.04 16.87
N ARG A 71 -23.82 0.63 16.71
CA ARG A 71 -23.42 1.86 17.40
C ARG A 71 -23.33 3.05 16.45
N LYS A 72 -24.32 3.94 16.52
CA LYS A 72 -24.35 5.21 15.78
C LYS A 72 -23.26 6.17 16.23
N THR A 73 -22.75 6.95 15.30
CA THR A 73 -21.69 7.94 15.53
C THR A 73 -22.12 9.29 14.97
N VAL A 74 -21.78 10.38 15.68
CA VAL A 74 -22.14 11.75 15.27
C VAL A 74 -21.35 12.20 14.02
N ARG A 75 -20.13 11.69 13.85
CA ARG A 75 -19.28 12.01 12.69
C ARG A 75 -19.57 11.05 11.54
N SER A 76 -19.76 11.63 10.35
CA SER A 76 -19.85 10.89 9.10
C SER A 76 -18.50 10.24 8.78
N ILE A 77 -18.56 9.01 8.28
CA ILE A 77 -17.42 8.22 7.85
C ILE A 77 -17.24 8.49 6.35
N SER A 78 -16.16 9.18 6.00
CA SER A 78 -15.80 9.37 4.59
C SER A 78 -15.31 8.06 3.96
N GLY A 79 -15.32 8.02 2.63
CA GLY A 79 -14.71 6.94 1.85
C GLY A 79 -13.21 6.75 2.13
N MET A 80 -12.58 5.88 1.36
CA MET A 80 -11.16 5.58 1.56
C MET A 80 -10.30 6.83 1.34
N GLY A 81 -9.50 7.20 2.34
CA GLY A 81 -8.58 8.34 2.21
C GLY A 81 -7.44 8.04 1.25
N LYS A 82 -6.91 9.08 0.58
CA LYS A 82 -5.84 8.96 -0.42
C LYS A 82 -4.60 8.20 0.09
N ASP A 83 -4.20 8.41 1.34
CA ASP A 83 -3.06 7.68 1.93
C ASP A 83 -3.35 6.18 2.12
N SER A 84 -4.60 5.81 2.42
CA SER A 84 -5.00 4.39 2.48
C SER A 84 -4.99 3.74 1.10
N ILE A 85 -5.45 4.47 0.07
CA ILE A 85 -5.40 4.01 -1.32
C ILE A 85 -3.95 3.83 -1.76
N ASN A 86 -3.09 4.83 -1.53
CA ASN A 86 -1.66 4.74 -1.82
C ASN A 86 -1.02 3.53 -1.11
N ASN A 87 -1.37 3.28 0.16
CA ASN A 87 -0.85 2.14 0.90
C ASN A 87 -1.25 0.80 0.26
N LEU A 88 -2.50 0.65 -0.18
CA LEU A 88 -2.96 -0.53 -0.93
C LEU A 88 -2.25 -0.66 -2.27
N ILE A 89 -2.02 0.44 -2.98
CA ILE A 89 -1.32 0.40 -4.26
C ILE A 89 0.12 -0.10 -4.06
N ILE A 90 0.84 0.49 -3.10
CA ILE A 90 2.24 0.16 -2.79
C ILE A 90 2.37 -1.29 -2.28
N ASN A 91 1.52 -1.71 -1.34
CA ASN A 91 1.66 -3.01 -0.66
C ASN A 91 0.91 -4.15 -1.33
N THR A 92 0.00 -3.88 -2.28
CA THR A 92 -0.86 -4.91 -2.84
C THR A 92 -0.90 -4.84 -4.36
N VAL A 93 -1.25 -3.70 -4.95
CA VAL A 93 -1.43 -3.61 -6.41
C VAL A 93 -0.11 -3.77 -7.16
N ALA A 94 0.91 -2.99 -6.81
CA ALA A 94 2.21 -3.06 -7.49
C ALA A 94 2.87 -4.45 -7.34
N PRO A 95 2.95 -5.07 -6.14
CA PRO A 95 3.46 -6.44 -6.00
C PRO A 95 2.66 -7.46 -6.80
N LEU A 96 1.34 -7.32 -6.86
CA LEU A 96 0.46 -8.22 -7.62
C LEU A 96 0.70 -8.10 -9.13
N MET A 97 0.86 -6.87 -9.64
CA MET A 97 1.20 -6.64 -11.05
C MET A 97 2.54 -7.26 -11.42
N VAL A 98 3.56 -7.11 -10.56
CA VAL A 98 4.88 -7.75 -10.77
C VAL A 98 4.76 -9.27 -10.75
N ALA A 99 4.04 -9.83 -9.78
CA ALA A 99 3.85 -11.28 -9.67
C ALA A 99 3.12 -11.84 -10.90
N TYR A 100 2.07 -11.16 -11.37
CA TYR A 100 1.33 -11.55 -12.55
C TYR A 100 2.17 -11.43 -13.83
N GLY A 101 2.89 -10.32 -14.02
CA GLY A 101 3.80 -10.13 -15.16
C GLY A 101 4.84 -11.25 -15.24
N LYS A 102 5.49 -11.57 -14.12
CA LYS A 102 6.44 -12.70 -14.05
C LYS A 102 5.81 -14.05 -14.37
N ALA A 103 4.59 -14.29 -13.90
CA ALA A 103 3.89 -15.55 -14.13
C ALA A 103 3.45 -15.73 -15.60
N GLN A 104 3.24 -14.63 -16.33
CA GLN A 104 2.83 -14.61 -17.73
C GLN A 104 3.99 -14.34 -18.70
N ASP A 105 5.23 -14.24 -18.19
CA ASP A 105 6.41 -13.79 -18.95
C ASP A 105 6.18 -12.47 -19.70
N ASP A 106 5.49 -11.55 -19.04
CA ASP A 106 5.10 -10.24 -19.56
C ASP A 106 5.86 -9.12 -18.81
N PRO A 107 6.99 -8.64 -19.36
CA PRO A 107 7.79 -7.59 -18.74
C PRO A 107 7.10 -6.23 -18.73
N GLU A 108 6.15 -5.96 -19.64
CA GLU A 108 5.45 -4.68 -19.71
C GLU A 108 4.64 -4.43 -18.43
N LYS A 109 4.04 -5.50 -17.87
CA LYS A 109 3.33 -5.41 -16.58
C LYS A 109 4.24 -5.11 -15.39
N VAL A 110 5.50 -5.54 -15.44
CA VAL A 110 6.48 -5.23 -14.41
C VAL A 110 6.88 -3.75 -14.48
N GLU A 111 7.16 -3.25 -15.69
CA GLU A 111 7.49 -1.84 -15.92
C GLU A 111 6.36 -0.92 -15.46
N ARG A 112 5.13 -1.28 -15.82
CA ARG A 112 3.93 -0.55 -15.40
C ARG A 112 3.76 -0.49 -13.88
N ALA A 113 4.15 -1.54 -13.16
CA ALA A 113 4.14 -1.51 -11.69
C ALA A 113 5.17 -0.52 -11.13
N VAL A 114 6.33 -0.39 -11.79
CA VAL A 114 7.35 0.62 -11.46
C VAL A 114 6.84 2.03 -11.73
N GLU A 115 6.26 2.29 -12.91
CA GLU A 115 5.63 3.57 -13.25
C GLU A 115 4.54 3.95 -12.26
N LEU A 116 3.71 2.99 -11.84
CA LEU A 116 2.68 3.20 -10.84
C LEU A 116 3.29 3.68 -9.51
N LEU A 117 4.39 3.07 -9.04
CA LEU A 117 5.09 3.53 -7.83
C LEU A 117 5.72 4.91 -8.02
N GLN A 118 6.24 5.23 -9.21
CA GLN A 118 6.79 6.55 -9.51
C GLN A 118 5.74 7.66 -9.53
N SER A 119 4.47 7.33 -9.81
CA SER A 119 3.35 8.28 -9.79
C SER A 119 2.83 8.64 -8.39
N ILE A 120 3.24 7.89 -7.36
CA ILE A 120 2.72 8.03 -5.99
C ILE A 120 3.68 8.86 -5.14
N LYS A 121 3.12 9.69 -4.25
CA LYS A 121 3.91 10.45 -3.28
C LYS A 121 4.76 9.53 -2.40
N PRO A 122 5.97 9.97 -2.01
CA PRO A 122 6.88 9.16 -1.21
C PRO A 122 6.29 8.87 0.16
N GLU A 123 6.58 7.67 0.67
CA GLU A 123 6.20 7.30 2.02
C GLU A 123 6.99 8.09 3.06
N LYS A 124 6.29 8.51 4.12
CA LYS A 124 6.87 9.29 5.20
C LYS A 124 7.12 8.41 6.40
N ASN A 125 8.37 8.01 6.61
CA ASN A 125 8.79 7.22 7.76
C ASN A 125 10.18 7.67 8.25
N LYS A 126 10.68 7.04 9.31
CA LYS A 126 11.98 7.40 9.90
C LYS A 126 13.13 7.21 8.90
N ILE A 127 13.07 6.16 8.07
CA ILE A 127 14.11 5.83 7.08
C ILE A 127 14.15 6.90 6.00
N THR A 128 13.02 7.22 5.38
CA THR A 128 12.97 8.24 4.31
C THR A 128 13.39 9.61 4.82
N LYS A 129 13.04 9.97 6.06
CA LYS A 129 13.55 11.20 6.71
C LYS A 129 15.07 11.20 6.90
N THR A 130 15.67 10.07 7.29
CA THR A 130 17.12 9.98 7.46
C THR A 130 17.85 10.23 6.14
N TRP A 131 17.35 9.67 5.04
CA TRP A 131 17.92 9.88 3.71
C TRP A 131 17.72 11.30 3.20
N ASP A 132 16.54 11.89 3.43
CA ASP A 132 16.25 13.28 3.08
C ASP A 132 17.19 14.26 3.82
N ASN A 133 17.46 14.02 5.10
CA ASN A 133 18.36 14.84 5.93
C ASN A 133 19.83 14.86 5.44
N ILE A 134 20.27 13.84 4.70
CA ILE A 134 21.62 13.78 4.12
C ILE A 134 21.66 14.26 2.66
N GLY A 135 20.56 14.87 2.17
CA GLY A 135 20.47 15.45 0.84
C GLY A 135 19.99 14.48 -0.25
N PHE A 136 19.58 13.26 0.09
CA PHE A 136 19.02 12.34 -0.91
C PHE A 136 17.54 12.64 -1.14
N SER A 137 17.19 13.16 -2.32
CA SER A 137 15.83 13.54 -2.67
C SER A 137 14.94 12.31 -2.92
N VAL A 138 13.99 12.05 -2.02
CA VAL A 138 12.97 11.00 -2.17
C VAL A 138 11.75 11.59 -2.87
N LYS A 139 11.56 11.31 -4.16
CA LYS A 139 10.55 12.00 -4.99
C LYS A 139 9.21 11.27 -5.02
N ASN A 140 9.22 9.95 -4.96
CA ASN A 140 8.04 9.12 -5.14
C ASN A 140 8.08 7.82 -4.31
N ALA A 141 7.02 7.01 -4.42
CA ALA A 141 6.91 5.76 -3.68
C ALA A 141 7.97 4.74 -4.10
N PHE A 142 8.38 4.73 -5.37
CA PHE A 142 9.47 3.87 -5.87
C PHE A 142 10.78 4.16 -5.11
N ASP A 143 11.17 5.44 -4.99
CA ASP A 143 12.36 5.83 -4.24
C ASP A 143 12.24 5.43 -2.76
N SER A 144 11.09 5.72 -2.12
CA SER A 144 10.92 5.39 -0.72
C SER A 144 10.99 3.89 -0.46
N GLN A 145 10.40 3.06 -1.34
CA GLN A 145 10.44 1.61 -1.23
C GLN A 145 11.87 1.07 -1.44
N ALA A 146 12.61 1.60 -2.41
CA ALA A 146 14.01 1.24 -2.63
C ALA A 146 14.87 1.54 -1.39
N LEU A 147 14.68 2.70 -0.76
CA LEU A 147 15.43 3.09 0.45
C LEU A 147 15.03 2.28 1.69
N ILE A 148 13.75 1.94 1.84
CA ILE A 148 13.28 1.06 2.92
C ILE A 148 13.93 -0.31 2.78
N GLU A 149 13.92 -0.88 1.57
CA GLU A 149 14.50 -2.18 1.27
C GLU A 149 16.03 -2.17 1.47
N LEU A 150 16.72 -1.15 0.94
CA LEU A 150 18.15 -0.93 1.15
C LEU A 150 18.49 -0.88 2.64
N ASN A 151 17.74 -0.09 3.41
CA ASN A 151 17.97 0.05 4.85
C ASN A 151 17.79 -1.28 5.58
N ASN A 152 16.68 -1.97 5.33
CA ASN A 152 16.30 -3.18 6.06
C ASN A 152 17.17 -4.39 5.72
N ASN A 153 17.56 -4.53 4.45
CA ASN A 153 18.27 -5.71 3.96
C ASN A 153 19.78 -5.52 3.80
N TYR A 154 20.28 -4.29 3.82
CA TYR A 154 21.72 -4.01 3.73
C TYR A 154 22.24 -3.17 4.90
N CYS A 155 21.75 -1.95 5.11
CA CYS A 155 22.33 -1.02 6.08
C CYS A 155 22.26 -1.54 7.53
N LEU A 156 21.07 -1.96 7.98
CA LEU A 156 20.89 -2.51 9.33
C LEU A 156 21.69 -3.81 9.55
N LYS A 157 21.94 -4.56 8.47
CA LYS A 157 22.70 -5.81 8.49
C LYS A 157 24.20 -5.60 8.22
N ARG A 158 24.65 -4.36 8.05
CA ARG A 158 26.05 -3.97 7.74
C ARG A 158 26.63 -4.67 6.51
N LYS A 159 25.80 -4.96 5.49
CA LYS A 159 26.22 -5.64 4.25
C LYS A 159 26.82 -4.67 3.21
N CYS A 160 27.69 -3.76 3.64
CA CYS A 160 28.22 -2.70 2.76
C CYS A 160 28.97 -3.26 1.54
N LEU A 161 29.71 -4.36 1.70
CA LEU A 161 30.44 -5.03 0.62
C LEU A 161 29.55 -5.74 -0.41
N ALA A 162 28.26 -5.92 -0.12
CA ALA A 162 27.28 -6.51 -1.03
C ALA A 162 26.26 -5.47 -1.55
N CYS A 163 26.43 -4.20 -1.19
CA CYS A 163 25.55 -3.11 -1.55
C CYS A 163 26.27 -2.20 -2.54
N ASN A 164 25.69 -1.92 -3.71
CA ASN A 164 26.32 -1.05 -4.71
C ASN A 164 26.65 0.35 -4.15
N VAL A 165 25.77 0.93 -3.33
CA VAL A 165 26.02 2.21 -2.64
C VAL A 165 27.18 2.08 -1.65
N GLY A 166 27.22 1.00 -0.87
CA GLY A 166 28.29 0.76 0.11
C GLY A 166 29.65 0.52 -0.55
N ILE A 167 29.69 -0.26 -1.63
CA ILE A 167 30.88 -0.49 -2.45
C ILE A 167 31.39 0.83 -3.00
N ASP A 168 30.49 1.69 -3.52
CA ASP A 168 30.89 2.97 -4.10
C ASP A 168 31.49 3.93 -3.07
N ILE A 169 30.89 4.01 -1.87
CA ILE A 169 31.41 4.80 -0.75
C ILE A 169 32.79 4.31 -0.27
N LEU A 170 33.03 3.00 -0.31
CA LEU A 170 34.29 2.39 0.15
C LEU A 170 35.41 2.44 -0.90
N LYS A 171 35.13 2.85 -2.14
CA LYS A 171 36.18 3.02 -3.14
C LYS A 171 37.14 4.11 -2.64
N PRO A 172 38.46 3.83 -2.61
CA PRO A 172 39.42 4.87 -2.27
C PRO A 172 39.27 6.02 -3.26
N SER A 173 39.16 7.24 -2.73
CA SER A 173 39.19 8.46 -3.53
C SER A 173 40.44 8.43 -4.41
N ARG A 174 40.28 8.47 -5.73
CA ARG A 174 41.42 8.64 -6.64
C ARG A 174 42.06 9.98 -6.29
N ALA A 175 43.29 9.93 -5.78
CA ALA A 175 44.15 11.10 -5.59
C ALA A 175 44.50 11.70 -6.95
#